data_AF-A0A3P8U543-F1
#
_entry.id   AF-A0A3P8U543-F1
#
_cell.length_a   1.000
_cell.length_b   1.000
_cell.length_c   1.000
_cell.angle_alpha   90.00
_cell.angle_beta   90.00
_cell.angle_gamma   90.00
#
_symmetry.space_group_name_H-M   'P 1'
#
loop_
_entity.id
_entity.type
_entity.pdbx_description
1 polymer ?
#
loop_
_entity_poly.entity_id
_entity_poly.type
_entity_poly.pdbx_seq_one_letter_code
_entity_poly.pdbx_strand_id
1 'polypeptide(L)'
;MCISIYWNILFFNGCIFGCQGVDGAAAAANALSLPAEAYGNDPRLEVMWAMKAYNHAEVYFNLISSVDPKFLKLTKLDDKIYSTFRESFKDLDLKVLTHDQLKSSNAKERWRPFCNQFEGLVEDFNFGTLLRLDCEKDYVEDNTVFATRIQFFAIEIARNREGLNNTVYMSNRSKSSSPQKPARTSKNR
;
A
#
# COMPACT_ATOMS: atom_id res chain seq x y z
N MET A 1 0.02 -16.34 10.00
CA MET A 1 1.31 -15.73 9.60
C MET A 1 1.31 -14.19 9.60
N CYS A 2 0.27 -13.51 10.10
CA CYS A 2 0.21 -12.02 10.09
C CYS A 2 1.06 -11.31 11.17
N ILE A 3 1.57 -12.01 12.19
CA ILE A 3 2.22 -11.40 13.36
C ILE A 3 3.71 -11.07 13.11
N SER A 4 4.42 -11.82 12.25
CA SER A 4 5.85 -11.53 11.97
C SER A 4 6.09 -10.35 11.02
N ILE A 5 5.05 -9.82 10.36
CA ILE A 5 5.19 -8.73 9.37
C ILE A 5 5.25 -7.37 10.08
N TYR A 6 4.59 -7.22 11.23
CA TYR A 6 4.58 -5.97 12.00
C TYR A 6 5.90 -5.67 12.72
N TRP A 7 6.64 -6.70 13.10
CA TRP A 7 7.91 -6.54 13.84
C TRP A 7 8.98 -5.79 13.04
N ASN A 8 8.97 -5.84 11.71
CA ASN A 8 9.97 -5.16 10.88
C ASN A 8 9.76 -3.63 10.76
N ILE A 9 8.58 -3.13 11.11
CA ILE A 9 8.23 -1.69 11.06
C ILE A 9 8.72 -0.99 12.33
N LEU A 10 8.64 -1.67 13.48
CA LEU A 10 9.29 -1.24 14.73
C LEU A 10 10.81 -1.08 14.57
N PHE A 11 11.43 -1.77 13.60
CA PHE A 11 12.85 -1.64 13.30
C PHE A 11 13.23 -0.40 12.46
N PHE A 12 12.28 0.39 11.96
CA PHE A 12 12.60 1.64 11.25
C PHE A 12 12.83 2.83 12.20
N ASN A 13 12.31 2.77 13.43
CA ASN A 13 12.45 3.85 14.42
C ASN A 13 13.28 3.52 15.67
N GLY A 14 13.77 2.28 15.83
CA GLY A 14 14.75 1.97 16.86
C GLY A 14 14.30 2.34 18.28
N CYS A 15 13.45 1.52 18.90
CA CYS A 15 13.36 1.45 20.36
C CYS A 15 12.83 0.08 20.79
N ILE A 16 13.53 -0.54 21.74
CA ILE A 16 13.19 -1.81 22.40
C ILE A 16 12.32 -1.47 23.63
N PHE A 17 11.31 -2.32 23.93
CA PHE A 17 10.83 -2.78 25.26
C PHE A 17 9.31 -2.76 25.47
N GLY A 18 8.80 -3.90 25.98
CA GLY A 18 7.89 -3.97 27.14
C GLY A 18 6.37 -3.96 26.91
N CYS A 19 5.71 -5.10 27.21
CA CYS A 19 4.25 -5.26 27.31
C CYS A 19 3.57 -4.30 28.32
N GLN A 20 2.33 -3.86 28.02
CA GLN A 20 1.10 -3.93 28.86
C GLN A 20 -0.08 -3.24 28.13
N GLY A 21 -1.32 -3.75 28.28
CA GLY A 21 -2.45 -3.48 27.37
C GLY A 21 -3.68 -2.73 27.95
N VAL A 22 -4.82 -2.91 27.23
CA VAL A 22 -6.27 -2.53 27.47
C VAL A 22 -6.64 -1.05 27.26
N ASP A 23 -7.71 -0.58 26.58
CA ASP A 23 -9.06 -1.05 26.19
C ASP A 23 -9.69 -0.19 25.04
N GLY A 24 -10.74 -0.71 24.37
CA GLY A 24 -11.92 0.10 23.92
C GLY A 24 -12.06 0.53 22.45
N ALA A 25 -13.10 0.05 21.75
CA ALA A 25 -13.38 0.30 20.32
C ALA A 25 -13.63 1.78 19.89
N ALA A 26 -13.95 2.69 20.81
CA ALA A 26 -14.00 4.14 20.51
C ALA A 26 -12.60 4.78 20.57
N ALA A 27 -11.69 4.20 21.36
CA ALA A 27 -10.28 4.54 21.33
C ALA A 27 -9.67 4.14 19.99
N ALA A 28 -10.17 3.11 19.29
CA ALA A 28 -9.61 2.62 18.02
C ALA A 28 -9.43 3.68 16.92
N ALA A 29 -10.33 4.67 16.80
CA ALA A 29 -10.21 5.72 15.78
C ALA A 29 -9.14 6.78 16.18
N ASN A 30 -9.07 7.12 17.47
CA ASN A 30 -8.03 7.99 18.03
C ASN A 30 -6.72 7.23 18.31
N ALA A 31 -6.75 5.89 18.26
CA ALA A 31 -5.61 5.02 18.56
C ALA A 31 -4.67 4.88 17.36
N LEU A 32 -5.11 5.35 16.20
CA LEU A 32 -4.40 5.24 14.94
C LEU A 32 -3.81 6.57 14.48
N SER A 33 -4.03 7.65 15.24
CA SER A 33 -3.52 9.00 14.98
C SER A 33 -2.32 9.38 15.86
N LEU A 34 -2.06 8.64 16.94
CA LEU A 34 -0.89 8.85 17.80
C LEU A 34 0.33 8.05 17.31
N PRO A 35 1.56 8.50 17.63
CA PRO A 35 2.79 7.80 17.29
C PRO A 35 2.79 6.36 17.81
N ALA A 36 3.44 5.43 17.09
CA ALA A 36 3.48 4.01 17.44
C ALA A 36 4.04 3.75 18.85
N GLU A 37 4.84 4.68 19.36
CA GLU A 37 5.44 4.69 20.69
C GLU A 37 4.41 4.82 21.83
N ALA A 38 3.19 5.30 21.54
CA ALA A 38 2.11 5.42 22.51
C ALA A 38 1.35 4.10 22.75
N TYR A 39 1.60 3.08 21.93
CA TYR A 39 0.93 1.80 22.03
C TYR A 39 1.94 0.70 22.34
N GLY A 40 1.71 -0.02 23.44
CA GLY A 40 2.38 -1.29 23.67
C GLY A 40 2.10 -2.27 22.54
N ASN A 41 2.86 -3.37 22.47
CA ASN A 41 2.67 -4.44 21.49
C ASN A 41 1.35 -5.21 21.76
N ASP A 42 0.20 -4.56 21.55
CA ASP A 42 -1.15 -5.10 21.74
C ASP A 42 -1.59 -5.81 20.45
N PRO A 43 -1.82 -7.14 20.48
CA PRO A 43 -2.26 -7.90 19.31
C PRO A 43 -3.55 -7.36 18.67
N ARG A 44 -4.42 -6.69 19.43
CA ARG A 44 -5.65 -6.09 18.89
C ARG A 44 -5.33 -4.89 17.99
N LEU A 45 -4.31 -4.11 18.34
CA LEU A 45 -3.88 -2.97 17.52
C LEU A 45 -3.24 -3.44 16.22
N GLU A 46 -2.44 -4.51 16.27
CA GLU A 46 -1.89 -5.14 15.06
C GLU A 46 -2.98 -5.60 14.10
N VAL A 47 -4.05 -6.23 14.62
CA VAL A 47 -5.20 -6.64 13.81
C VAL A 47 -5.90 -5.43 13.19
N MET A 48 -6.11 -4.35 13.95
CA MET A 48 -6.72 -3.12 13.43
C MET A 48 -5.86 -2.47 12.33
N TRP A 49 -4.53 -2.43 12.51
CA TRP A 49 -3.62 -1.97 11.46
C TRP A 49 -3.67 -2.85 10.22
N ALA A 50 -3.71 -4.18 10.39
CA ALA A 50 -3.77 -5.11 9.28
C ALA A 50 -5.07 -4.94 8.48
N MET A 51 -6.20 -4.79 9.17
CA MET A 51 -7.50 -4.50 8.55
C MET A 51 -7.47 -3.17 7.80
N LYS A 52 -6.91 -2.11 8.37
CA LYS A 52 -6.84 -0.79 7.72
C LYS A 52 -5.93 -0.82 6.48
N ALA A 53 -4.79 -1.52 6.55
CA ALA A 53 -3.89 -1.70 5.41
C ALA A 53 -4.52 -2.54 4.29
N TYR A 54 -5.27 -3.59 4.64
CA TYR A 54 -6.02 -4.40 3.69
C TYR A 54 -7.15 -3.61 3.01
N ASN A 55 -7.96 -2.88 3.77
CA ASN A 55 -9.03 -2.03 3.22
C ASN A 55 -8.46 -0.97 2.27
N HIS A 56 -7.32 -0.37 2.61
CA HIS A 56 -6.62 0.56 1.74
C HIS A 56 -6.21 -0.10 0.41
N ALA A 57 -5.67 -1.32 0.47
CA ALA A 57 -5.27 -2.09 -0.71
C ALA A 57 -6.46 -2.39 -1.63
N GLU A 58 -7.58 -2.85 -1.06
CA GLU A 58 -8.79 -3.13 -1.83
C GLU A 58 -9.37 -1.89 -2.49
N VAL A 59 -9.51 -0.79 -1.74
CA VAL A 59 -10.03 0.48 -2.27
C VAL A 59 -9.15 0.99 -3.41
N TYR A 60 -7.84 0.95 -3.22
CA TYR A 60 -6.90 1.36 -4.26
C TYR A 60 -6.97 0.45 -5.50
N PHE A 61 -7.02 -0.87 -5.31
CA PHE A 61 -7.10 -1.82 -6.41
C PHE A 61 -8.39 -1.65 -7.23
N ASN A 62 -9.52 -1.41 -6.56
CA ASN A 62 -10.79 -1.09 -7.20
C ASN A 62 -10.71 0.21 -8.00
N LEU A 63 -9.98 1.20 -7.51
CA LEU A 63 -9.80 2.47 -8.20
C LEU A 63 -9.04 2.28 -9.52
N ILE A 64 -7.84 1.66 -9.48
CA ILE A 64 -7.02 1.45 -10.70
C ILE A 64 -7.62 0.46 -11.69
N SER A 65 -8.54 -0.41 -11.25
CA SER A 65 -9.25 -1.34 -12.13
C SER A 65 -10.50 -0.74 -12.77
N SER A 66 -11.06 0.35 -12.20
CA SER A 66 -12.32 0.95 -12.65
C SER A 66 -12.14 2.23 -13.44
N VAL A 67 -11.09 3.01 -13.15
CA VAL A 67 -10.80 4.27 -13.85
C VAL A 67 -9.38 4.26 -14.42
N ASP A 68 -9.16 5.04 -15.48
CA ASP A 68 -7.84 5.15 -16.10
C ASP A 68 -6.81 5.69 -15.09
N PRO A 69 -5.77 4.89 -14.74
CA PRO A 69 -4.82 5.25 -13.71
C PRO A 69 -4.04 6.54 -14.00
N LYS A 70 -3.90 6.92 -15.28
CA LYS A 70 -3.15 8.12 -15.68
C LYS A 70 -3.78 9.42 -15.17
N PHE A 71 -5.09 9.42 -14.92
CA PHE A 71 -5.82 10.58 -14.42
C PHE A 71 -6.04 10.54 -12.90
N LEU A 72 -5.59 9.48 -12.23
CA LEU A 72 -5.70 9.37 -10.78
C LEU A 72 -4.73 10.30 -10.07
N LYS A 73 -5.27 11.12 -9.17
CA LYS A 73 -4.49 11.89 -8.19
C LYS A 73 -4.67 11.25 -6.82
N LEU A 74 -3.58 10.75 -6.25
CA LEU A 74 -3.61 10.11 -4.93
C LEU A 74 -3.45 11.13 -3.81
N THR A 75 -2.69 12.19 -4.07
CA THR A 75 -2.44 13.28 -3.12
C THR A 75 -2.43 14.64 -3.83
N LYS A 76 -2.44 15.73 -3.04
CA LYS A 76 -2.23 17.10 -3.56
C LYS A 76 -0.78 17.34 -4.00
N LEU A 77 0.16 16.48 -3.60
CA LEU A 77 1.60 16.64 -3.80
C LEU A 77 2.17 15.64 -4.82
N ASP A 78 1.33 15.01 -5.64
CA ASP A 78 1.75 13.93 -6.54
C ASP A 78 2.92 14.33 -7.45
N ASP A 79 2.91 15.56 -7.98
CA ASP A 79 3.99 16.06 -8.83
C ASP A 79 5.33 16.11 -8.08
N LYS A 80 5.31 16.61 -6.84
CA LYS A 80 6.50 16.70 -5.98
C LYS A 80 6.98 15.32 -5.56
N ILE A 81 6.06 14.44 -5.17
CA ILE A 81 6.39 13.06 -4.78
C ILE A 81 7.06 12.34 -5.97
N TYR A 82 6.47 12.44 -7.16
CA TYR A 82 6.99 11.81 -8.37
C TYR A 82 8.38 12.35 -8.75
N SER A 83 8.57 13.68 -8.77
CA SER A 83 9.86 14.27 -9.12
C SER A 83 10.96 13.86 -8.15
N THR A 84 10.73 14.01 -6.85
CA THR A 84 11.70 13.64 -5.81
C THR A 84 11.99 12.13 -5.82
N PHE A 85 10.98 11.31 -6.09
CA PHE A 85 11.15 9.86 -6.19
C PHE A 85 12.03 9.50 -7.38
N ARG A 86 11.75 10.03 -8.57
CA ARG A 86 12.56 9.76 -9.77
C ARG A 86 13.94 10.39 -9.72
N GLU A 87 14.16 11.45 -8.95
CA GLU A 87 15.51 11.95 -8.66
C GLU A 87 16.32 10.99 -7.78
N SER A 88 15.68 10.41 -6.76
CA SER A 88 16.33 9.53 -5.76
C SER A 88 16.46 8.07 -6.21
N PHE A 89 15.55 7.61 -7.07
CA PHE A 89 15.39 6.23 -7.52
C PHE A 89 15.24 6.15 -9.05
N LYS A 90 16.21 6.73 -9.77
CA LYS A 90 16.23 6.80 -11.24
C LYS A 90 16.10 5.43 -11.91
N ASP A 91 16.89 4.46 -11.45
CA ASP A 91 17.03 3.15 -12.09
C ASP A 91 16.14 2.07 -11.46
N LEU A 92 15.22 2.44 -10.55
CA LEU A 92 14.34 1.46 -9.93
C LEU A 92 13.26 1.03 -10.92
N ASP A 93 13.26 -0.26 -11.27
CA ASP A 93 12.20 -0.89 -12.04
C ASP A 93 10.95 -1.03 -11.16
N LEU A 94 9.84 -0.46 -11.62
CA LEU A 94 8.57 -0.45 -10.89
C LEU A 94 7.62 -1.56 -11.33
N LYS A 95 7.92 -2.26 -12.43
CA LYS A 95 7.06 -3.33 -12.92
C LYS A 95 7.08 -4.50 -11.94
N VAL A 96 8.27 -4.98 -11.60
CA VAL A 96 8.50 -6.04 -10.63
C VAL A 96 9.51 -5.58 -9.60
N LEU A 97 9.04 -5.36 -8.38
CA LEU A 97 9.86 -5.02 -7.23
C LEU A 97 10.26 -6.29 -6.47
N THR A 98 11.41 -6.24 -5.81
CA THR A 98 11.85 -7.30 -4.88
C THR A 98 11.74 -6.84 -3.43
N HIS A 99 11.65 -7.79 -2.51
CA HIS A 99 11.68 -7.47 -1.07
C HIS A 99 12.97 -6.73 -0.68
N ASP A 100 14.12 -7.06 -1.29
CA ASP A 100 15.41 -6.45 -0.94
C ASP A 100 15.48 -4.96 -1.32
N GLN A 101 14.84 -4.56 -2.42
CA GLN A 101 14.76 -3.15 -2.84
C GLN A 101 13.97 -2.26 -1.87
N LEU A 102 13.18 -2.87 -0.98
CA LEU A 102 12.33 -2.18 -0.01
C LEU A 102 12.76 -2.42 1.45
N LYS A 103 13.32 -3.60 1.75
CA LYS A 103 13.58 -4.06 3.12
C LYS A 103 15.06 -4.28 3.46
N SER A 104 15.97 -4.35 2.49
CA SER A 104 17.40 -4.51 2.79
C SER A 104 17.93 -3.28 3.55
N SER A 105 18.98 -3.44 4.36
CA SER A 105 19.55 -2.33 5.13
C SER A 105 19.93 -1.14 4.25
N ASN A 106 20.54 -1.40 3.08
CA ASN A 106 20.87 -0.38 2.09
C ASN A 106 19.61 0.31 1.53
N ALA A 107 18.58 -0.46 1.19
CA ALA A 107 17.30 0.12 0.78
C ALA A 107 16.70 1.02 1.86
N LYS A 108 16.74 0.59 3.13
CA LYS A 108 16.24 1.40 4.26
C LYS A 108 16.99 2.72 4.38
N GLU A 109 18.31 2.71 4.25
CA GLU A 109 19.15 3.92 4.26
C GLU A 109 18.81 4.89 3.12
N ARG A 110 18.39 4.39 1.96
CA ARG A 110 17.94 5.23 0.82
C ARG A 110 16.51 5.74 0.99
N TRP A 111 15.61 4.89 1.47
CA TRP A 111 14.20 5.25 1.66
C TRP A 111 13.98 6.22 2.81
N ARG A 112 14.76 6.13 3.89
CA ARG A 112 14.63 7.00 5.07
C ARG A 112 14.72 8.50 4.74
N PRO A 113 15.76 9.03 4.07
CA PRO A 113 15.83 10.44 3.72
C PRO A 113 14.76 10.85 2.71
N PHE A 114 14.29 9.94 1.85
CA PHE A 114 13.16 10.22 0.97
C PHE A 114 11.85 10.39 1.77
N CYS A 115 11.53 9.44 2.66
CA CYS A 115 10.30 9.49 3.46
C CYS A 115 10.23 10.73 4.35
N ASN A 116 11.33 11.09 5.01
CA ASN A 116 11.38 12.22 5.94
C ASN A 116 11.17 13.58 5.26
N GLN A 117 11.39 13.72 3.95
CA GLN A 117 11.10 14.96 3.22
C GLN A 117 9.61 15.30 3.14
N PHE A 118 8.74 14.32 3.40
CA PHE A 118 7.29 14.45 3.35
C PHE A 118 6.66 14.44 4.75
N GLU A 119 7.46 14.38 5.81
CA GLU A 119 7.00 14.58 7.18
C GLU A 119 6.36 15.97 7.32
N GLY A 120 5.13 16.01 7.85
CA GLY A 120 4.33 17.25 7.95
C GLY A 120 3.75 17.78 6.64
N LEU A 121 4.12 17.21 5.48
CA LEU A 121 3.55 17.56 4.17
C LEU A 121 2.48 16.58 3.70
N VAL A 122 2.67 15.29 4.01
CA VAL A 122 1.72 14.22 3.70
C VAL A 122 1.12 13.71 5.01
N GLU A 123 -0.20 13.71 5.09
CA GLU A 123 -0.94 13.21 6.24
C GLU A 123 -0.70 11.70 6.43
N ASP A 124 -0.39 11.32 7.67
CA ASP A 124 0.12 10.01 8.08
C ASP A 124 1.12 9.40 7.08
N PHE A 125 2.14 10.16 6.68
CA PHE A 125 3.16 9.71 5.71
C PHE A 125 3.80 8.35 6.06
N ASN A 126 3.92 8.04 7.36
CA ASN A 126 4.48 6.80 7.91
C ASN A 126 3.44 5.70 8.17
N PHE A 127 2.15 5.93 7.87
CA PHE A 127 1.10 4.94 8.07
C PHE A 127 1.35 3.67 7.24
N GLY A 128 1.03 2.52 7.82
CA GLY A 128 1.26 1.23 7.20
C GLY A 128 0.28 0.85 6.09
N THR A 129 0.79 0.51 4.92
CA THR A 129 -0.01 0.14 3.75
C THR A 129 0.53 -1.13 3.10
N LEU A 130 -0.26 -1.71 2.19
CA LEU A 130 0.16 -2.84 1.37
C LEU A 130 0.48 -2.36 -0.05
N LEU A 131 1.61 -2.81 -0.57
CA LEU A 131 2.11 -2.52 -1.90
C LEU A 131 2.25 -3.82 -2.69
N ARG A 132 1.95 -3.77 -3.99
CA ARG A 132 2.14 -4.90 -4.90
C ARG A 132 3.59 -4.95 -5.39
N LEU A 133 4.22 -6.12 -5.34
CA LEU A 133 5.57 -6.33 -5.87
C LEU A 133 5.54 -6.27 -7.40
N ASP A 134 4.67 -7.06 -8.02
CA ASP A 134 4.35 -7.05 -9.44
C ASP A 134 3.07 -6.23 -9.68
N CYS A 135 3.17 -5.18 -10.49
CA CYS A 135 2.04 -4.28 -10.78
C CYS A 135 0.96 -4.90 -11.66
N GLU A 136 1.23 -6.03 -12.32
CA GLU A 136 0.26 -6.71 -13.19
C GLU A 136 -0.58 -7.74 -12.42
N LYS A 137 -0.18 -8.09 -11.20
CA LYS A 137 -0.85 -9.10 -10.36
C LYS A 137 -1.73 -8.45 -9.30
N ASP A 138 -2.64 -9.25 -8.75
CA ASP A 138 -3.54 -8.87 -7.66
C ASP A 138 -2.79 -8.84 -6.31
N TYR A 139 -3.46 -8.34 -5.27
CA TYR A 139 -2.99 -8.47 -3.89
C TYR A 139 -3.15 -9.92 -3.41
N VAL A 140 -2.04 -10.66 -3.46
CA VAL A 140 -1.91 -12.02 -2.90
C VAL A 140 -0.70 -12.07 -1.99
N GLU A 141 -0.61 -13.08 -1.11
CA GLU A 141 0.44 -13.19 -0.08
C GLU A 141 1.85 -13.02 -0.66
N ASP A 142 2.17 -13.74 -1.73
CA ASP A 142 3.51 -13.71 -2.37
C ASP A 142 3.78 -12.44 -3.21
N ASN A 143 2.74 -11.68 -3.55
CA ASN A 143 2.85 -10.45 -4.35
C ASN A 143 2.71 -9.18 -3.50
N THR A 144 2.57 -9.31 -2.19
CA THR A 144 2.24 -8.18 -1.33
C THR A 144 3.36 -7.91 -0.34
N VAL A 145 3.74 -6.66 -0.22
CA VAL A 145 4.74 -6.21 0.73
C VAL A 145 4.20 -5.05 1.54
N PHE A 146 4.53 -5.04 2.83
CA PHE A 146 4.26 -3.88 3.67
C PHE A 146 5.16 -2.70 3.26
N ALA A 147 4.57 -1.52 3.13
CA ALA A 147 5.25 -0.26 2.84
C ALA A 147 4.59 0.89 3.62
N THR A 148 5.35 1.95 3.89
CA THR A 148 4.74 3.19 4.43
C THR A 148 3.90 3.87 3.36
N ARG A 149 2.94 4.70 3.77
CA ARG A 149 2.05 5.43 2.87
C ARG A 149 2.82 6.27 1.86
N ILE A 150 3.92 6.92 2.28
CA ILE A 150 4.74 7.71 1.35
C ILE A 150 5.50 6.83 0.34
N GLN A 151 5.98 5.65 0.74
CA GLN A 151 6.58 4.68 -0.19
C GLN A 151 5.55 4.18 -1.19
N PHE A 152 4.35 3.86 -0.70
CA PHE A 152 3.23 3.46 -1.53
C PHE A 152 2.88 4.55 -2.56
N PHE A 153 2.72 5.80 -2.14
CA PHE A 153 2.44 6.91 -3.05
C PHE A 153 3.56 7.09 -4.07
N ALA A 154 4.83 7.10 -3.65
CA ALA A 154 5.95 7.25 -4.57
C ALA A 154 5.92 6.23 -5.71
N ILE A 155 5.72 4.96 -5.36
CA ILE A 155 5.74 3.86 -6.32
C ILE A 155 4.47 3.85 -7.18
N GLU A 156 3.29 3.96 -6.57
CA GLU A 156 2.03 3.86 -7.31
C GLU A 156 1.73 5.11 -8.16
N ILE A 157 2.14 6.31 -7.74
CA ILE A 157 2.06 7.51 -8.59
C ILE A 157 2.96 7.33 -9.82
N ALA A 158 4.17 6.82 -9.64
CA ALA A 158 5.06 6.56 -10.76
C ALA A 158 4.52 5.48 -11.70
N ARG A 159 4.00 4.35 -11.16
CA ARG A 159 3.32 3.32 -11.96
C ARG A 159 2.13 3.85 -12.75
N ASN A 160 1.33 4.73 -12.16
CA ASN A 160 0.19 5.38 -12.83
C ASN A 160 0.65 6.30 -13.98
N ARG A 161 1.66 7.14 -13.73
CA ARG A 161 2.16 8.10 -14.73
C ARG A 161 2.89 7.42 -15.89
N GLU A 162 3.61 6.34 -15.61
CA GLU A 162 4.36 5.55 -16.57
C GLU A 162 3.50 4.50 -17.29
N GLY A 163 2.22 4.39 -16.90
CA GLY A 163 1.25 3.50 -17.55
C GLY A 163 1.41 2.02 -17.20
N LEU A 164 2.21 1.67 -16.19
CA LEU A 164 2.40 0.29 -15.73
C LEU A 164 1.10 -0.29 -15.15
N ASN A 165 0.30 0.53 -14.48
CA ASN A 165 -1.00 0.11 -13.93
C ASN A 165 -2.11 0.01 -14.99
N ASN A 166 -1.88 0.45 -16.23
CA ASN A 166 -2.88 0.36 -17.29
C ASN A 166 -3.25 -1.09 -17.62
N THR A 167 -2.33 -2.04 -17.41
CA THR A 167 -2.60 -3.47 -17.60
C THR A 167 -3.78 -3.92 -16.73
N VAL A 168 -3.85 -3.47 -15.47
CA VAL A 168 -4.94 -3.80 -14.55
C VAL A 168 -6.26 -3.22 -15.05
N TYR A 169 -6.27 -1.92 -15.41
CA TYR A 169 -7.45 -1.23 -15.94
C TYR A 169 -8.00 -1.90 -17.22
N MET A 170 -7.11 -2.22 -18.17
CA MET A 170 -7.48 -2.87 -19.44
C MET A 170 -8.00 -4.29 -19.23
N SER A 171 -7.38 -5.06 -18.34
CA SER A 171 -7.80 -6.44 -18.03
C SER A 171 -9.20 -6.51 -17.44
N ASN A 172 -9.61 -5.49 -16.68
CA ASN A 172 -10.95 -5.44 -16.11
C ASN A 172 -12.01 -5.09 -17.18
N ARG A 173 -11.66 -4.20 -18.11
CA ARG A 173 -12.54 -3.86 -19.26
C ARG A 173 -12.77 -5.04 -20.22
N SER A 174 -11.77 -5.89 -20.43
CA SER A 174 -11.93 -7.09 -21.27
C SER A 174 -12.85 -8.12 -20.60
N LYS A 175 -12.78 -8.26 -19.26
CA LYS A 175 -13.69 -9.11 -18.49
C LYS A 175 -15.14 -8.61 -18.54
N SER A 176 -15.37 -7.30 -18.46
CA SER A 176 -16.73 -6.74 -18.49
C SER A 176 -17.40 -6.72 -19.87
N SER A 177 -16.63 -6.84 -20.95
CA SER A 177 -17.13 -6.88 -22.34
C SER A 177 -17.39 -8.29 -22.88
N SER A 178 -17.21 -9.33 -22.06
CA SER A 178 -17.53 -10.70 -22.42
C SER A 178 -19.07 -10.94 -22.41
N PRO A 179 -19.69 -11.40 -23.51
CA PRO A 179 -21.14 -11.59 -23.55
C PRO A 179 -21.60 -12.69 -22.59
N GLN A 180 -22.49 -12.36 -21.65
CA GLN A 180 -23.22 -13.36 -20.88
C GLN A 180 -24.06 -14.21 -21.85
N LYS A 181 -23.78 -15.53 -21.92
CA LYS A 181 -24.64 -16.47 -22.65
C LYS A 181 -26.06 -16.38 -22.07
N PRO A 182 -27.11 -16.15 -22.87
CA PRO A 182 -28.47 -16.08 -22.37
C PRO A 182 -28.86 -17.42 -21.74
N ALA A 183 -29.42 -17.35 -20.53
CA ALA A 183 -29.95 -18.49 -19.79
C ALA A 183 -30.99 -19.23 -20.65
N ARG A 184 -30.70 -20.49 -20.99
CA ARG A 184 -31.57 -21.36 -21.77
C ARG A 184 -32.80 -21.68 -20.94
N THR A 185 -33.90 -20.97 -21.16
CA THR A 185 -35.20 -21.28 -20.55
C THR A 185 -35.73 -22.56 -21.21
N SER A 186 -35.65 -23.68 -20.50
CA SER A 186 -36.32 -24.91 -20.89
C SER A 186 -37.83 -24.74 -20.70
N LYS A 187 -38.54 -24.37 -21.77
CA LYS A 187 -39.98 -24.60 -21.86
C LYS A 187 -40.19 -26.10 -22.08
N ASN A 188 -40.49 -26.82 -21.00
CA ASN A 188 -41.04 -28.17 -21.07
C ASN A 188 -42.45 -28.08 -21.68
N ARG A 189 -42.69 -28.95 -22.65
CA ARG A 189 -43.98 -29.21 -23.30
C ARG A 189 -44.55 -30.50 -22.74
#